data_AF-A0A3D3HZV2-F1
#
_entry.id   AF-A0A3D3HZV2-F1
#
_cell.length_a   1.000
_cell.length_b   1.000
_cell.length_c   1.000
_cell.angle_alpha   90.00
_cell.angle_beta   90.00
_cell.angle_gamma   90.00
#
_symmetry.space_group_name_H-M   'P 1'
#
loop_
_entity.id
_entity.type
_entity.pdbx_description
1 polymer ?
#
loop_
_entity_poly.entity_id
_entity_poly.type
_entity_poly.pdbx_seq_one_letter_code
_entity_poly.pdbx_strand_id
1 'polypeptide(L)' 'MSESPQPTPIRVTVVGALGRMGQESVRALSSDSRFEVVGAVDRSGAGQTLASVL' A
#
# COMPACT_ATOMS: atom_id res chain seq x y z
N MET A 1 -7.43 32.89 8.71
CA MET A 1 -6.45 31.80 8.97
C MET A 1 -6.31 31.04 7.66
N SER A 2 -5.13 31.05 7.05
CA SER A 2 -4.91 30.32 5.79
C SER A 2 -4.56 28.88 6.14
N GLU A 3 -5.40 27.92 5.80
CA GLU A 3 -5.03 26.50 5.90
C GLU A 3 -3.95 26.21 4.85
N SER A 4 -2.80 25.69 5.31
CA SER A 4 -1.79 25.11 4.43
C SER A 4 -2.37 23.84 3.81
N PRO A 5 -2.23 23.61 2.49
CA PRO A 5 -2.67 22.36 1.88
C PRO A 5 -1.95 21.20 2.56
N GLN A 6 -2.71 20.24 3.08
CA GLN A 6 -2.12 19.01 3.62
C GLN A 6 -1.45 18.24 2.47
N PRO A 7 -0.23 17.72 2.65
CA PRO A 7 0.43 16.94 1.60
C PRO A 7 -0.41 15.70 1.28
N THR A 8 -0.73 15.50 -0.01
CA THR A 8 -1.40 14.29 -0.47
C THR A 8 -0.50 13.07 -0.22
N PRO A 9 -1.02 11.94 0.27
CA PRO A 9 -0.23 10.74 0.49
C PRO A 9 0.46 10.24 -0.78
N ILE A 10 1.65 9.67 -0.63
CA ILE A 10 2.38 9.02 -1.72
C ILE A 10 1.68 7.69 -2.03
N ARG A 11 1.23 7.53 -3.27
CA ARG A 11 0.55 6.33 -3.75
C ARG A 11 1.57 5.26 -4.12
N VAL A 12 1.45 4.07 -3.54
CA VAL A 12 2.44 2.99 -3.67
C VAL A 12 1.80 1.68 -4.13
N THR A 13 2.50 0.95 -5.00
CA THR A 13 2.19 -0.44 -5.36
C THR A 13 3.30 -1.36 -4.85
N VAL A 14 2.93 -2.46 -4.18
CA VAL A 14 3.89 -3.46 -3.68
C VAL A 14 3.93 -4.66 -4.64
N VAL A 15 5.11 -5.00 -5.15
CA VAL A 15 5.34 -6.18 -6.00
C VAL A 15 5.94 -7.31 -5.16
N GLY A 16 5.42 -8.52 -5.31
CA GLY A 16 5.72 -9.64 -4.41
C GLY A 16 4.98 -9.55 -3.08
N ALA A 17 3.77 -8.96 -3.10
CA ALA A 17 3.00 -8.62 -1.90
C ALA A 17 2.61 -9.82 -1.03
N LEU A 18 2.55 -11.03 -1.59
CA LEU A 18 2.25 -12.25 -0.84
C LEU A 18 3.50 -12.95 -0.29
N GLY A 19 4.69 -12.45 -0.63
CA GLY A 19 5.94 -12.87 -0.02
C GLY A 19 6.13 -12.26 1.38
N ARG A 20 7.00 -12.88 2.19
CA ARG A 20 7.30 -12.44 3.57
C ARG A 20 7.60 -10.94 3.68
N MET A 21 8.51 -10.44 2.84
CA MET A 21 8.86 -9.02 2.83
C MET A 21 7.75 -8.13 2.26
N GLY A 22 6.98 -8.62 1.30
CA GLY A 22 5.87 -7.87 0.71
C GLY A 22 4.78 -7.59 1.74
N GLN A 23 4.45 -8.58 2.57
CA GLN A 23 3.49 -8.43 3.66
C GLN A 23 3.96 -7.43 4.72
N GLU A 24 5.23 -7.48 5.13
CA GLU A 24 5.77 -6.49 6.06
C GLU A 24 5.82 -5.08 5.45
N SER A 25 6.13 -4.97 4.15
CA SER A 25 6.12 -3.69 3.43
C SER A 25 4.72 -3.09 3.37
N VAL A 26 3.72 -3.93 3.07
CA VAL A 26 2.30 -3.55 3.11
C VAL A 26 1.93 -3.02 4.50
N ARG A 27 2.23 -3.77 5.57
CA ARG A 27 1.91 -3.38 6.95
C ARG A 27 2.53 -2.05 7.34
N ALA A 28 3.82 -1.86 7.02
CA ALA A 28 4.56 -0.65 7.36
C ALA A 28 4.06 0.57 6.57
N LEU A 29 3.70 0.40 5.31
CA LEU A 29 3.16 1.49 4.48
C LEU A 29 1.72 1.85 4.88
N SER A 30 0.89 0.84 5.19
CA SER A 30 -0.49 1.06 5.63
C SER A 30 -0.61 1.71 7.01
N SER A 31 0.42 1.63 7.86
CA SER A 31 0.44 2.29 9.16
C SER A 31 0.98 3.73 9.13
N ASP A 32 1.53 4.17 8.01
CA ASP A 32 2.13 5.50 7.84
C ASP A 32 1.24 6.37 6.94
N SER A 33 0.63 7.41 7.52
CA SER A 33 -0.31 8.30 6.83
C SER A 33 0.29 9.10 5.67
N ARG A 34 1.62 9.09 5.53
CA ARG A 34 2.31 9.67 4.36
C ARG A 34 2.15 8.83 3.10
N PHE A 35 1.66 7.59 3.23
CA PHE A 35 1.53 6.64 2.14
C PHE A 35 0.09 6.13 1.99
N GLU A 36 -0.24 5.73 0.76
CA GLU A 36 -1.47 5.03 0.43
C GLU A 36 -1.09 3.82 -0.45
N VAL A 37 -1.33 2.61 0.04
CA VAL A 37 -1.13 1.39 -0.76
C VAL A 37 -2.31 1.24 -1.71
N VAL A 38 -2.07 1.46 -2.99
CA VAL A 38 -3.11 1.46 -4.04
C VAL A 38 -3.09 0.20 -4.90
N GLY A 39 -2.11 -0.67 -4.70
CA GLY A 39 -1.98 -1.91 -5.44
C GLY A 39 -1.05 -2.92 -4.78
N ALA A 40 -1.37 -4.20 -5.00
CA ALA A 40 -0.55 -5.33 -4.61
C ALA A 40 -0.45 -6.26 -5.82
N VAL A 41 0.76 -6.60 -6.22
CA VAL A 41 1.02 -7.47 -7.36
C VAL A 41 1.74 -8.72 -6.85
N ASP A 42 1.16 -9.87 -7.12
CA ASP A 42 1.79 -11.15 -6.85
C ASP A 42 1.31 -12.21 -7.84
N ARG A 43 2.19 -13.14 -8.23
CA ARG A 43 1.85 -14.24 -9.12
C ARG A 43 0.85 -15.21 -8.48
N SER A 44 0.95 -15.40 -7.17
CA SER A 44 0.10 -16.32 -6.41
C SER A 44 -1.30 -15.77 -6.11
N GLY A 45 -1.51 -14.46 -6.32
CA GLY A 45 -2.76 -13.75 -6.03
C GLY A 45 -3.41 -13.09 -7.25
N ALA A 46 -3.05 -13.49 -8.47
CA ALA A 46 -3.56 -12.88 -9.68
C ALA A 46 -5.11 -12.89 -9.72
N GLY A 47 -5.72 -11.73 -9.96
CA GLY A 47 -7.18 -11.57 -10.02
C GLY A 47 -7.87 -11.38 -8.67
N GLN A 48 -7.14 -11.41 -7.55
CA GLN A 48 -7.69 -11.10 -6.23
C GLN A 48 -7.72 -9.58 -5.99
N THR A 49 -8.66 -9.14 -5.16
CA THR A 49 -8.78 -7.73 -4.77
C THR A 49 -7.71 -7.34 -3.77
N LEU A 50 -7.25 -6.09 -3.79
CA LEU A 50 -6.27 -5.59 -2.82
C LEU A 50 -6.71 -5.82 -1.35
N ALA A 51 -8.01 -5.70 -1.06
CA ALA A 51 -8.59 -5.92 0.26
C ALA A 51 -8.47 -7.37 0.79
N SER A 52 -8.10 -8.35 -0.04
CA SER A 52 -7.80 -9.70 0.43
C SER A 52 -6.33 -9.89 0.82
N VAL A 53 -5.51 -8.85 0.64
CA VAL A 53 -4.06 -8.85 0.87
C VAL A 53 -3.64 -7.85 1.94
N LEU A 54 -4.38 -6.74 2.07
CA LEU A 54 -4.27 -5.73 3.14
C LEU A 54 -5.08 -6.17 4.37
#